data_AF-A0A227J1T2-F1
#
_entry.id   AF-A0A227J1T2-F1
#
_cell.length_a   1.000
_cell.length_b   1.000
_cell.length_c   1.000
_cell.angle_alpha   90.00
_cell.angle_beta   90.00
_cell.angle_gamma   90.00
#
_symmetry.space_group_name_H-M   'P 1'
#
loop_
_entity.id
_entity.type
_entity.pdbx_description
1 polymer ?
#
loop_
_entity_poly.entity_id
_entity_poly.type
_entity_poly.pdbx_seq_one_letter_code
_entity_poly.pdbx_strand_id
1 'polypeptide(L)' 'MKPLTPRQQQVFDLIKSKIDDTGMPPTRAEIARELGFRSANAAEEHLKALARKQAIEIIPGASRGIR' A
#
# COMPACT_ATOMS: atom_id res chain seq x y z
N MET A 1 13.03 2.20 13.58
CA MET A 1 12.31 1.80 12.33
C MET A 1 13.33 1.47 11.26
N LYS A 2 13.16 0.38 10.51
CA LYS A 2 14.00 0.12 9.32
C LYS A 2 13.52 1.02 8.17
N PRO A 3 14.42 1.68 7.41
CA PRO A 3 14.03 2.55 6.31
C PRO A 3 13.23 1.78 5.24
N LEU A 4 12.29 2.45 4.58
CA LEU A 4 11.57 1.89 3.44
C LEU A 4 12.52 1.75 2.25
N THR A 5 12.38 0.67 1.48
CA THR A 5 13.05 0.59 0.18
C THR A 5 12.41 1.58 -0.79
N PRO A 6 13.08 2.02 -1.87
CA PRO A 6 12.49 2.96 -2.83
C PRO A 6 11.12 2.50 -3.34
N ARG A 7 10.97 1.19 -3.60
CA ARG A 7 9.69 0.63 -4.05
C ARG A 7 8.61 0.61 -2.96
N GLN A 8 8.99 0.38 -1.70
CA GLN A 8 8.06 0.49 -0.57
C GLN A 8 7.63 1.93 -0.34
N GLN A 9 8.55 2.89 -0.52
CA GLN A 9 8.24 4.31 -0.42
C GLN A 9 7.21 4.72 -1.48
N GLN A 10 7.37 4.30 -2.74
CA GLN A 10 6.37 4.54 -3.79
C GLN A 10 4.97 4.02 -3.43
N VAL A 11 4.88 2.83 -2.82
CA VAL A 11 3.61 2.27 -2.36
C VAL A 11 3.02 3.12 -1.24
N PHE A 12 3.85 3.53 -0.27
CA PHE A 12 3.42 4.37 0.85
C PHE A 12 2.93 5.74 0.39
N ASP A 13 3.68 6.39 -0.51
CA ASP A 13 3.33 7.71 -1.06
C ASP A 13 2.02 7.65 -1.85
N LEU A 14 1.83 6.58 -2.63
CA LEU A 14 0.57 6.35 -3.33
C LEU A 14 -0.61 6.21 -2.37
N ILE A 15 -0.46 5.44 -1.30
CA ILE A 15 -1.52 5.28 -0.28
C ILE A 15 -1.89 6.64 0.30
N LYS A 16 -0.88 7.42 0.70
CA LYS A 16 -1.09 8.75 1.26
C LYS A 16 -1.80 9.69 0.29
N SER A 17 -1.30 9.79 -0.95
CA SER A 17 -1.93 10.61 -2.01
C SER A 17 -3.39 10.23 -2.21
N LYS A 18 -3.72 8.93 -2.28
CA LYS A 18 -5.10 8.49 -2.48
C LYS A 18 -6.02 8.84 -1.31
N ILE A 19 -5.52 8.76 -0.08
CA ILE A 19 -6.27 9.21 1.09
C ILE A 19 -6.51 10.71 1.02
N ASP A 20 -5.48 11.49 0.70
CA ASP A 20 -5.57 12.95 0.59
C ASP A 20 -6.53 13.37 -0.55
N ASP A 21 -6.51 12.68 -1.68
CA ASP A 21 -7.30 13.01 -2.88
C ASP A 21 -8.76 12.52 -2.81
N THR A 22 -9.01 11.35 -2.21
CA THR A 22 -10.31 10.66 -2.30
C THR A 22 -10.97 10.39 -0.95
N GLY A 23 -10.26 10.63 0.16
CA GLY A 23 -10.70 10.30 1.51
C GLY A 23 -10.62 8.81 1.85
N MET A 24 -10.11 7.95 0.95
CA MET A 24 -10.01 6.52 1.17
C MET A 24 -8.70 5.93 0.63
N PRO A 25 -8.15 4.88 1.26
CA PRO A 25 -6.95 4.22 0.77
C PRO A 25 -7.23 3.42 -0.51
N PRO A 26 -6.20 3.16 -1.33
CA PRO A 26 -6.33 2.33 -2.52
C PRO A 26 -6.47 0.85 -2.16
N THR A 27 -7.08 0.09 -3.04
CA THR A 27 -7.10 -1.37 -3.01
C THR A 27 -5.77 -1.93 -3.54
N ARG A 28 -5.47 -3.19 -3.24
CA ARG A 28 -4.30 -3.92 -3.79
C ARG A 28 -4.27 -3.91 -5.32
N ALA A 29 -5.43 -4.00 -5.97
CA ALA A 29 -5.56 -3.95 -7.42
C ALA A 29 -5.26 -2.56 -8.00
N GLU A 30 -5.73 -1.50 -7.34
CA GLU A 30 -5.41 -0.12 -7.73
C GLU A 30 -3.91 0.16 -7.59
N ILE A 31 -3.29 -0.26 -6.49
CA ILE A 31 -1.83 -0.15 -6.30
C ILE A 31 -1.08 -0.90 -7.41
N ALA A 32 -1.54 -2.10 -7.76
CA ALA A 32 -0.94 -2.88 -8.82
C ALA A 32 -1.00 -2.18 -10.17
N ARG A 33 -2.17 -1.64 -10.53
CA ARG A 33 -2.38 -0.89 -11.77
C ARG A 33 -1.52 0.36 -11.83
N GLU A 34 -1.49 1.15 -10.77
CA GLU A 34 -0.86 2.48 -10.77
C GLU A 34 0.67 2.40 -10.70
N LEU A 35 1.23 1.40 -10.02
CA LEU A 35 2.68 1.22 -9.93
C LEU A 35 3.23 0.21 -10.95
N GLY A 36 2.37 -0.40 -11.77
CA GLY A 36 2.78 -1.37 -12.79
C GLY A 36 3.26 -2.71 -12.21
N PHE A 37 2.65 -3.18 -11.12
CA PHE A 37 2.92 -4.53 -10.63
C PHE A 37 2.23 -5.58 -11.51
N ARG A 38 2.89 -6.73 -11.67
CA ARG A 38 2.35 -7.88 -12.43
C ARG A 38 1.02 -8.43 -11.89
N SER A 39 0.69 -8.17 -10.63
CA SER A 39 -0.55 -8.63 -9.99
C SER A 39 -0.83 -7.91 -8.66
N ALA A 40 -2.06 -8.04 -8.15
CA ALA A 40 -2.44 -7.55 -6.82
C ALA A 40 -1.62 -8.21 -5.69
N ASN A 41 -1.25 -9.48 -5.83
CA ASN A 41 -0.41 -10.18 -4.85
C ASN A 41 0.99 -9.56 -4.74
N ALA A 42 1.55 -9.07 -5.85
CA ALA A 42 2.83 -8.37 -5.80
C ALA A 42 2.73 -7.06 -4.99
N ALA A 43 1.62 -6.32 -5.12
CA ALA A 43 1.34 -5.16 -4.27
C ALA A 43 1.16 -5.57 -2.80
N GLU A 44 0.49 -6.69 -2.53
CA GLU A 44 0.27 -7.20 -1.17
C GLU A 44 1.58 -7.48 -0.41
N GLU A 45 2.59 -8.04 -1.08
CA GLU A 45 3.89 -8.29 -0.44
C GLU A 45 4.57 -6.99 0.02
N HIS A 46 4.44 -5.90 -0.75
CA HIS A 46 4.90 -4.59 -0.33
C HIS A 46 4.08 -4.04 0.85
N LEU A 47 2.75 -4.21 0.84
CA LEU A 47 1.89 -3.81 1.96
C LEU A 47 2.26 -4.55 3.25
N LYS A 48 2.47 -5.87 3.20
CA LYS A 48 2.94 -6.67 4.35
C LYS A 48 4.28 -6.15 4.86
N ALA A 49 5.21 -5.79 3.97
CA ALA A 49 6.50 -5.25 4.36
C ALA A 49 6.38 -3.87 5.03
N LEU A 50 5.47 -3.00 4.55
CA LEU A 50 5.16 -1.72 5.20
C LEU A 50 4.55 -1.94 6.59
N ALA A 51 3.60 -2.86 6.72
CA ALA A 51 2.96 -3.19 7.99
C ALA A 51 3.96 -3.77 9.02
N ARG A 52 4.85 -4.68 8.59
CA ARG A 52 5.96 -5.19 9.43
C ARG A 52 6.90 -4.10 9.91
N LYS A 53 7.03 -3.01 9.13
CA LYS A 53 7.83 -1.84 9.50
C LYS A 53 7.02 -0.79 10.28
N GLN A 54 5.77 -1.08 10.61
CA GLN A 54 4.84 -0.19 11.32
C GLN A 54 4.61 1.14 10.58
N ALA A 55 4.75 1.14 9.25
CA ALA A 55 4.47 2.31 8.42
C ALA A 55 2.97 2.43 8.08
N ILE A 56 2.25 1.31 8.06
CA ILE A 56 0.80 1.22 7.85
C ILE A 56 0.22 0.10 8.72
N GLU A 57 -1.09 0.05 8.83
CA GLU A 57 -1.86 -1.05 9.38
C GLU A 57 -2.74 -1.67 8.29
N ILE A 58 -2.87 -3.01 8.29
CA ILE A 58 -3.74 -3.74 7.37
C ILE A 58 -4.91 -4.31 8.16
N ILE A 59 -6.13 -3.93 7.77
CA ILE A 59 -7.37 -4.44 8.35
C ILE A 59 -7.83 -5.65 7.51
N PRO A 60 -7.86 -6.87 8.07
CA PRO A 60 -8.31 -8.07 7.36
C PRO A 60 -9.78 -7.97 6.93
N GLY A 61 -10.14 -8.63 5.83
CA GLY A 61 -11.52 -8.69 5.36
C GLY A 61 -12.05 -7.44 4.64
N ALA A 62 -11.30 -6.33 4.63
CA ALA A 62 -11.68 -5.11 3.92
C ALA A 62 -10.84 -4.92 2.64
N SER A 63 -11.52 -4.66 1.51
CA SER A 63 -10.88 -4.35 0.22
C SER A 63 -9.97 -3.12 0.29
N ARG A 64 -10.39 -2.12 1.08
CA ARG A 64 -9.70 -0.85 1.36
C ARG A 64 -9.21 -0.77 2.82
N GLY A 65 -8.86 -1.92 3.42
CA GLY A 65 -8.41 -2.00 4.81
C GLY A 65 -6.95 -1.61 5.00
N ILE A 66 -6.58 -0.35 4.73
CA ILE A 66 -5.23 0.19 4.94
C ILE A 66 -5.34 1.48 5.76
N ARG A 67 -4.55 1.62 6.83
CA ARG A 67 -4.51 2.82 7.68
C ARG A 67 -3.09 3.28 7.93
#